data_AF-A0A349YGB0-F1
#
_entry.id   AF-A0A349YGB0-F1
#
_cell.length_a   1.000
_cell.length_b   1.000
_cell.length_c   1.000
_cell.angle_alpha   90.00
_cell.angle_beta   90.00
_cell.angle_gamma   90.00
#
_symmetry.space_group_name_H-M   'P 1'
#
loop_
_entity.id
_entity.type
_entity.pdbx_description
1 polymer ?
#
loop_
_entity_poly.entity_id
_entity_poly.type
_entity_poly.pdbx_seq_one_letter_code
_entity_poly.pdbx_strand_id
1 'polypeptide(L)'
;MPIFHSKFRYRNKTNKDFGVIVTTFDDASGENDSFLTMESSTTEKPDGTSVFDYGARYSEVLETTVSFIKPSHELFTLQESREIFKWLTGTKQVGWLDLYKADGTTIDYSLLGRFTDIQTQQLDNVSVIGFTATFTSSNPWAYSAVQTIHLELGEKRTMTINNLSDDLDTYIYPNVIFTNTLSSGELHIKNNTLDEELVLKNLAANEIVTIDSNQIIYSDKPNKIFGEDCNYKWLRFATGENQLEISGTGSLTISYRYPIKVGNTLVDREDIVGECD
;
A
#
# COMPACT_ATOMS: atom_id res chain seq x y z
N MET A 1 -9.32 -0.39 15.05
CA MET A 1 -9.38 -1.81 14.62
C MET A 1 -8.18 -2.60 15.13
N PRO A 2 -8.35 -3.70 15.88
CA PRO A 2 -7.27 -4.63 16.18
C PRO A 2 -6.80 -5.45 14.96
N ILE A 3 -5.50 -5.72 14.86
CA ILE A 3 -4.89 -6.63 13.89
C ILE A 3 -4.82 -8.02 14.50
N PHE A 4 -5.29 -9.03 13.76
CA PHE A 4 -5.24 -10.43 14.16
C PHE A 4 -4.29 -11.30 13.34
N HIS A 5 -3.64 -10.73 12.32
CA HIS A 5 -2.68 -11.47 11.48
C HIS A 5 -1.51 -12.00 12.33
N SER A 6 -1.26 -13.30 12.25
CA SER A 6 -0.22 -13.99 13.04
C SER A 6 1.20 -13.46 12.77
N LYS A 7 1.41 -12.85 11.61
CA LYS A 7 2.66 -12.25 11.19
C LYS A 7 2.43 -10.88 10.58
N PHE A 8 3.24 -9.92 11.02
CA PHE A 8 3.36 -8.62 10.38
C PHE A 8 4.83 -8.25 10.17
N ARG A 9 5.09 -7.45 9.14
CA ARG A 9 6.41 -6.87 8.84
C ARG A 9 6.33 -5.36 8.88
N TYR A 10 7.24 -4.74 9.61
CA TYR A 10 7.44 -3.30 9.62
C TYR A 10 8.92 -2.98 9.56
N ARG A 11 9.33 -2.11 8.62
CA ARG A 11 10.73 -1.68 8.46
C ARG A 11 11.73 -2.85 8.38
N ASN A 12 11.44 -3.81 7.50
CA ASN A 12 12.27 -5.00 7.23
C ASN A 12 12.49 -5.94 8.43
N LYS A 13 11.70 -5.80 9.49
CA LYS A 13 11.63 -6.76 10.60
C LYS A 13 10.20 -7.21 10.79
N THR A 14 10.05 -8.39 11.37
CA THR A 14 8.77 -9.03 11.68
C THR A 14 8.63 -9.20 13.18
N ASN A 15 7.41 -9.44 13.65
CA ASN A 15 7.16 -9.80 15.05
C ASN A 15 7.96 -11.04 15.49
N LYS A 16 8.20 -11.98 14.57
CA LYS A 16 9.01 -13.18 14.82
C LYS A 16 10.48 -12.86 15.12
N ASP A 17 11.03 -11.77 14.56
CA ASP A 17 12.41 -11.34 14.85
C ASP A 17 12.59 -10.84 16.31
N PHE A 18 11.49 -10.54 17.00
CA PHE A 18 11.46 -10.15 18.40
C PHE A 18 10.92 -11.26 19.32
N GLY A 19 10.65 -12.46 18.76
CA GLY A 19 10.12 -13.59 19.52
C GLY A 19 8.72 -13.34 20.09
N VAL A 20 7.89 -12.53 19.43
CA VAL A 20 6.54 -12.20 19.91
C VAL A 20 5.44 -12.70 18.97
N ILE A 21 4.30 -13.07 19.55
CA ILE A 21 3.07 -13.48 18.86
C ILE A 21 1.99 -12.42 19.04
N VAL A 22 1.15 -12.26 18.03
CA VAL A 22 0.00 -11.35 18.08
C VAL A 22 -1.10 -11.95 18.96
N THR A 23 -1.72 -11.13 19.81
CA THR A 23 -2.81 -11.49 20.71
C THR A 23 -3.77 -10.31 20.90
N THR A 24 -4.85 -10.48 21.64
CA THR A 24 -5.71 -9.41 22.14
C THR A 24 -5.72 -9.40 23.66
N PHE A 25 -5.78 -8.21 24.27
CA PHE A 25 -5.95 -8.05 25.72
C PHE A 25 -7.38 -7.69 26.11
N ASP A 26 -8.19 -7.23 25.15
CA ASP A 26 -9.58 -6.85 25.37
C ASP A 26 -10.51 -8.03 25.04
N ASP A 27 -11.57 -8.17 25.82
CA ASP A 27 -12.73 -8.97 25.45
C ASP A 27 -13.36 -8.34 24.21
N ALA A 28 -13.55 -9.11 23.14
CA ALA A 28 -14.16 -8.62 21.91
C ALA A 28 -15.63 -8.24 22.15
N SER A 29 -15.90 -7.05 22.67
CA SER A 29 -17.20 -6.41 22.53
C SER A 29 -17.41 -6.18 21.04
N GLY A 30 -18.51 -6.69 20.49
CA GLY A 30 -18.86 -6.55 19.07
C GLY A 30 -19.17 -5.09 18.70
N GLU A 31 -18.15 -4.23 18.76
CA GLU A 31 -18.25 -2.82 18.41
C GLU A 31 -18.48 -2.67 16.91
N ASN A 32 -19.34 -1.70 16.57
CA ASN A 32 -19.57 -1.29 15.19
C ASN A 32 -18.38 -0.45 14.75
N ASP A 33 -17.39 -1.07 14.11
CA ASP A 33 -16.33 -0.31 13.48
C ASP A 33 -16.87 0.42 12.23
N SER A 34 -16.89 1.76 12.26
CA SER A 34 -17.06 2.59 11.06
C SER A 34 -15.69 2.84 10.47
N PHE A 35 -15.42 2.31 9.28
CA PHE A 35 -14.03 2.22 8.81
C PHE A 35 -13.55 3.38 7.95
N LEU A 36 -14.44 4.23 7.44
CA LEU A 36 -14.12 5.30 6.52
C LEU A 36 -15.24 6.32 6.49
N THR A 37 -15.26 7.22 7.46
CA THR A 37 -16.27 8.29 7.48
C THR A 37 -16.04 9.20 6.27
N MET A 38 -17.10 9.38 5.46
CA MET A 38 -17.12 10.35 4.38
C MET A 38 -17.86 11.60 4.84
N GLU A 39 -17.22 12.75 4.65
CA GLU A 39 -17.79 14.07 4.88
C GLU A 39 -18.22 14.67 3.53
N SER A 40 -19.51 14.96 3.38
CA SER A 40 -20.04 15.66 2.21
C SER A 40 -19.56 17.11 2.18
N SER A 41 -19.12 17.56 1.02
CA SER A 41 -18.79 18.95 0.74
C SER A 41 -19.99 19.61 0.10
N THR A 42 -20.73 20.41 0.88
CA THR A 42 -21.99 20.99 0.43
C THR A 42 -22.07 22.50 0.65
N THR A 43 -22.88 23.20 -0.15
CA THR A 43 -23.29 24.58 0.12
C THR A 43 -24.80 24.71 0.05
N GLU A 44 -25.40 25.24 1.10
CA GLU A 44 -26.83 25.52 1.15
C GLU A 44 -27.17 26.78 0.36
N LYS A 45 -28.30 26.78 -0.34
CA LYS A 45 -28.81 28.01 -0.95
C LYS A 45 -29.22 29.03 0.13
N PRO A 46 -29.11 30.35 -0.14
CA PRO A 46 -29.50 31.37 0.83
C PRO A 46 -30.95 31.32 1.31
N ASP A 47 -31.85 30.72 0.52
CA ASP A 47 -33.27 30.55 0.87
C ASP A 47 -33.56 29.24 1.65
N GLY A 48 -32.54 28.40 1.88
CA GLY A 48 -32.65 27.13 2.60
C GLY A 48 -33.42 26.03 1.85
N THR A 49 -33.77 26.22 0.57
CA THR A 49 -34.66 25.29 -0.15
C THR A 49 -33.95 24.08 -0.75
N SER A 50 -32.62 24.17 -0.93
CA SER A 50 -31.82 23.10 -1.53
C SER A 50 -30.34 23.26 -1.20
N VAL A 51 -29.63 22.14 -1.34
CA VAL A 51 -28.19 22.02 -1.09
C VAL A 51 -27.50 21.68 -2.41
N PHE A 52 -26.40 22.38 -2.70
CA PHE A 52 -25.48 21.99 -3.77
C PHE A 52 -24.43 21.05 -3.19
N ASP A 53 -24.36 19.83 -3.72
CA ASP A 53 -23.40 18.80 -3.34
C ASP A 53 -22.22 18.78 -4.32
N TYR A 54 -21.01 18.96 -3.80
CA TYR A 54 -19.75 18.94 -4.55
C TYR A 54 -19.03 17.60 -4.46
N GLY A 55 -19.66 16.58 -3.88
CA GLY A 55 -19.09 15.28 -3.58
C GLY A 55 -18.70 15.13 -2.12
N ALA A 56 -17.94 14.09 -1.80
CA ALA A 56 -17.50 13.79 -0.45
C ALA A 56 -15.99 13.51 -0.40
N ARG A 57 -15.42 13.62 0.80
CA ARG A 57 -14.04 13.26 1.08
C ARG A 57 -13.97 12.35 2.31
N TYR A 58 -12.96 11.50 2.39
CA TYR A 58 -12.65 10.79 3.62
C TYR A 58 -12.18 11.78 4.68
N SER A 59 -12.85 11.81 5.84
CA SER A 59 -12.53 12.72 6.95
C SER A 59 -11.59 12.10 7.99
N GLU A 60 -11.40 10.78 7.93
CA GLU A 60 -10.61 10.01 8.89
C GLU A 60 -9.53 9.20 8.16
N VAL A 61 -8.42 8.94 8.85
CA VAL A 61 -7.38 8.02 8.39
C VAL A 61 -7.55 6.67 9.07
N LEU A 62 -7.08 5.60 8.43
CA LEU A 62 -7.14 4.27 9.03
C LEU A 62 -6.20 4.18 10.23
N GLU A 63 -6.78 3.86 11.38
CA GLU A 63 -6.05 3.58 12.62
C GLU A 63 -6.28 2.14 13.09
N THR A 64 -5.19 1.47 13.43
CA THR A 64 -5.23 0.07 13.82
C THR A 64 -4.28 -0.22 14.97
N THR A 65 -4.62 -1.19 15.80
CA THR A 65 -3.82 -1.59 16.96
C THR A 65 -3.30 -3.00 16.76
N VAL A 66 -2.06 -3.25 17.16
CA VAL A 66 -1.50 -4.61 17.24
C VAL A 66 -1.06 -4.86 18.67
N SER A 67 -1.59 -5.93 19.25
CA SER A 67 -1.25 -6.37 20.59
C SER A 67 -0.40 -7.63 20.50
N PHE A 68 0.64 -7.75 21.32
CA PHE A 68 1.54 -8.90 21.26
C PHE A 68 2.19 -9.24 22.60
N ILE A 69 2.47 -10.54 22.77
CA ILE A 69 3.10 -11.14 23.95
C ILE A 69 4.23 -12.09 23.55
N LYS A 70 5.03 -12.54 24.51
CA LYS A 70 5.91 -13.70 24.29
C LYS A 70 5.08 -14.99 24.26
N PRO A 71 5.31 -15.91 23.32
CA PRO A 71 4.64 -17.21 23.32
C PRO A 71 4.93 -18.06 24.57
N SER A 72 6.06 -17.82 25.25
CA SER A 72 6.38 -18.47 26.54
C SER A 72 5.59 -17.92 27.74
N HIS A 73 4.84 -16.83 27.55
CA HIS A 73 4.16 -16.07 28.60
C HIS A 73 5.10 -15.51 29.68
N GLU A 74 6.39 -15.43 29.40
CA GLU A 74 7.38 -14.79 30.26
C GLU A 74 7.27 -13.25 30.18
N LEU A 75 7.75 -12.59 31.23
CA LEU A 75 7.83 -11.13 31.27
C LEU A 75 8.86 -10.61 30.26
N PHE A 76 8.60 -9.41 29.74
CA PHE A 76 9.58 -8.67 28.96
C PHE A 76 10.64 -8.05 29.87
N THR A 77 11.90 -8.26 29.50
CA THR A 77 13.02 -7.53 30.10
C THR A 77 13.04 -6.09 29.61
N LEU A 78 13.76 -5.23 30.34
CA LEU A 78 13.99 -3.84 29.94
C LEU A 78 14.67 -3.75 28.57
N GLN A 79 15.61 -4.65 28.27
CA GLN A 79 16.33 -4.62 27.00
C GLN A 79 15.39 -4.95 25.83
N GLU A 80 14.60 -6.02 25.94
CA GLU A 80 13.63 -6.40 24.91
C GLU A 80 12.59 -5.30 24.67
N SER A 81 12.09 -4.69 25.75
CA SER A 81 11.16 -3.56 25.68
C SER A 81 11.75 -2.38 24.88
N ARG A 82 13.02 -2.04 25.13
CA ARG A 82 13.72 -0.96 24.41
C ARG A 82 13.94 -1.30 22.94
N GLU A 83 14.18 -2.55 22.60
CA GLU A 83 14.33 -3.00 21.22
C GLU A 83 13.01 -2.89 20.45
N ILE A 84 11.88 -3.23 21.09
CA ILE A 84 10.52 -3.06 20.55
C ILE A 84 10.22 -1.56 20.34
N PHE A 85 10.46 -0.71 21.34
CA PHE A 85 10.26 0.74 21.19
C PHE A 85 11.10 1.31 20.05
N LYS A 86 12.38 0.92 19.96
CA LYS A 86 13.28 1.33 18.88
C LYS A 86 12.76 0.90 17.50
N TRP A 87 12.18 -0.30 17.40
CA TRP A 87 11.66 -0.83 16.15
C TRP A 87 10.41 -0.06 15.67
N LEU A 88 9.42 0.06 16.55
CA LEU A 88 8.11 0.59 16.20
C LEU A 88 8.12 2.13 16.12
N THR A 89 8.62 2.81 17.15
CA THR A 89 8.57 4.28 17.27
C THR A 89 9.94 4.97 17.16
N GLY A 90 11.03 4.24 16.93
CA GLY A 90 12.38 4.81 16.86
C GLY A 90 12.69 5.71 15.66
N THR A 91 11.80 5.82 14.67
CA THR A 91 11.94 6.82 13.59
C THR A 91 10.62 7.50 13.23
N LYS A 92 10.76 8.77 12.80
CA LYS A 92 9.69 9.69 12.42
C LYS A 92 9.22 9.50 10.98
N GLN A 93 9.85 8.63 10.20
CA GLN A 93 9.48 8.39 8.80
C GLN A 93 8.31 7.41 8.70
N VAL A 94 7.43 7.62 7.73
CA VAL A 94 6.41 6.63 7.36
C VAL A 94 7.07 5.38 6.77
N GLY A 95 6.40 4.25 6.89
CA GLY A 95 6.84 2.98 6.33
C GLY A 95 5.66 2.04 6.09
N TRP A 96 5.94 1.01 5.31
CA TRP A 96 4.98 -0.06 5.05
C TRP A 96 4.89 -1.01 6.25
N LEU A 97 3.68 -1.22 6.73
CA LEU A 97 3.28 -2.32 7.61
C LEU A 97 2.59 -3.37 6.73
N ASP A 98 3.27 -4.49 6.48
CA ASP A 98 2.70 -5.60 5.72
C ASP A 98 2.09 -6.61 6.67
N LEU A 99 0.84 -6.98 6.45
CA LEU A 99 0.13 -8.03 7.18
C LEU A 99 0.08 -9.27 6.31
N TYR A 100 0.40 -10.42 6.90
CA TYR A 100 0.50 -11.68 6.18
C TYR A 100 -0.71 -12.56 6.46
N LYS A 101 -1.13 -13.29 5.43
CA LYS A 101 -2.09 -14.39 5.54
C LYS A 101 -1.60 -15.47 6.52
N ALA A 102 -2.48 -16.41 6.87
CA ALA A 102 -2.16 -17.50 7.80
C ALA A 102 -0.93 -18.33 7.37
N ASP A 103 -0.66 -18.41 6.07
CA ASP A 103 0.54 -19.08 5.51
C ASP A 103 1.87 -18.43 5.95
N GLY A 104 1.83 -17.19 6.47
CA GLY A 104 2.99 -16.42 6.90
C GLY A 104 3.94 -16.00 5.77
N THR A 105 3.58 -16.22 4.50
CA THR A 105 4.41 -15.90 3.32
C THR A 105 3.74 -14.92 2.37
N THR A 106 2.43 -15.01 2.23
CA THR A 106 1.65 -14.15 1.35
C THR A 106 1.21 -12.90 2.09
N ILE A 107 1.46 -11.74 1.50
CA ILE A 107 0.93 -10.47 2.03
C ILE A 107 -0.58 -10.46 1.75
N ASP A 108 -1.36 -10.30 2.80
CA ASP A 108 -2.80 -10.07 2.71
C ASP A 108 -3.02 -8.63 2.22
N TYR A 109 -2.58 -7.66 3.03
CA TYR A 109 -2.55 -6.25 2.66
C TYR A 109 -1.46 -5.48 3.39
N SER A 110 -1.21 -4.26 2.92
CA SER A 110 -0.21 -3.35 3.47
C SER A 110 -0.84 -2.01 3.88
N LEU A 111 -0.34 -1.44 4.97
CA LEU A 111 -0.68 -0.10 5.43
C LEU A 111 0.53 0.82 5.30
N LEU A 112 0.34 2.04 4.81
CA LEU A 112 1.40 3.04 4.71
C LEU A 112 1.22 4.06 5.84
N GLY A 113 2.13 4.10 6.80
CA GLY A 113 1.95 4.93 7.99
C GLY A 113 3.07 4.77 8.98
N ARG A 114 2.76 4.92 10.27
CA ARG A 114 3.73 4.70 11.35
C ARG A 114 3.03 4.30 12.64
N PHE A 115 3.76 3.62 13.52
CA PHE A 115 3.36 3.50 14.91
C PHE A 115 3.45 4.87 15.60
N THR A 116 2.36 5.26 16.26
CA THR A 116 2.18 6.57 16.91
C THR A 116 2.13 6.45 18.42
N ASP A 117 1.65 5.31 18.94
CA ASP A 117 1.59 5.02 20.38
C ASP A 117 2.01 3.57 20.66
N ILE A 118 2.62 3.35 21.83
CA ILE A 118 2.92 2.01 22.36
C ILE A 118 2.60 2.01 23.84
N GLN A 119 1.62 1.20 24.21
CA GLN A 119 1.18 1.00 25.58
C GLN A 119 1.74 -0.31 26.11
N THR A 120 2.35 -0.29 27.29
CA THR A 120 2.78 -1.52 27.99
C THR A 120 1.60 -2.13 28.71
N GLN A 121 1.39 -3.43 28.51
CA GLN A 121 0.47 -4.21 29.33
C GLN A 121 1.24 -4.77 30.51
N GLN A 122 0.75 -4.50 31.73
CA GLN A 122 1.47 -4.80 32.95
C GLN A 122 0.62 -5.59 33.94
N LEU A 123 1.25 -6.54 34.64
CA LEU A 123 0.62 -7.33 35.71
C LEU A 123 0.67 -6.60 37.07
N ASP A 124 1.69 -5.77 37.26
CA ASP A 124 1.91 -4.87 38.39
C ASP A 124 2.66 -3.62 37.89
N ASN A 125 3.07 -2.70 38.76
CA ASN A 125 3.72 -1.44 38.37
C ASN A 125 5.09 -1.59 37.66
N VAL A 126 5.63 -2.80 37.49
CA VAL A 126 6.98 -3.06 36.97
C VAL A 126 7.00 -4.18 35.92
N SER A 127 6.11 -5.17 36.04
CA SER A 127 6.12 -6.41 35.27
C SER A 127 5.37 -6.26 33.95
N VAL A 128 6.10 -6.11 32.85
CA VAL A 128 5.54 -5.98 31.49
C VAL A 128 5.29 -7.37 30.88
N ILE A 129 4.03 -7.63 30.50
CA ILE A 129 3.60 -8.91 29.92
C ILE A 129 3.38 -8.84 28.41
N GLY A 130 3.26 -7.64 27.87
CA GLY A 130 3.11 -7.40 26.45
C GLY A 130 2.92 -5.94 26.12
N PHE A 131 2.56 -5.68 24.87
CA PHE A 131 2.39 -4.33 24.35
C PHE A 131 1.17 -4.27 23.47
N THR A 132 0.55 -3.09 23.44
CA THR A 132 -0.45 -2.69 22.45
C THR A 132 0.10 -1.48 21.72
N ALA A 133 0.31 -1.60 20.41
CA ALA A 133 0.89 -0.55 19.60
C ALA A 133 -0.13 -0.04 18.57
N THR A 134 -0.32 1.28 18.51
CA THR A 134 -1.22 1.94 17.59
C THR A 134 -0.46 2.36 16.34
N PHE A 135 -0.96 1.96 15.18
CA PHE A 135 -0.49 2.35 13.86
C PHE A 135 -1.50 3.29 13.22
N THR A 136 -1.04 4.49 12.88
CA THR A 136 -1.84 5.49 12.17
C THR A 136 -1.38 5.55 10.71
N SER A 137 -2.29 5.26 9.79
CA SER A 137 -2.06 5.32 8.35
C SER A 137 -1.93 6.76 7.86
N SER A 138 -1.19 6.96 6.78
CA SER A 138 -1.12 8.22 6.03
C SER A 138 -2.29 8.40 5.07
N ASN A 139 -3.04 7.32 4.82
CA ASN A 139 -4.17 7.27 3.90
C ASN A 139 -5.37 6.57 4.56
N PRO A 140 -6.59 6.86 4.10
CA PRO A 140 -7.80 6.22 4.64
C PRO A 140 -7.88 4.72 4.33
N TRP A 141 -7.26 4.24 3.25
CA TRP A 141 -7.32 2.84 2.83
C TRP A 141 -6.05 2.04 3.15
N ALA A 142 -6.18 0.72 3.09
CA ALA A 142 -5.05 -0.19 2.95
C ALA A 142 -4.68 -0.36 1.47
N TYR A 143 -3.64 -1.14 1.20
CA TYR A 143 -3.15 -1.40 -0.14
C TYR A 143 -2.98 -2.89 -0.37
N SER A 144 -3.27 -3.34 -1.60
CA SER A 144 -2.92 -4.68 -2.06
C SER A 144 -1.42 -4.97 -1.91
N ALA A 145 -1.04 -6.24 -1.94
CA ALA A 145 0.34 -6.62 -2.27
C ALA A 145 0.79 -6.00 -3.61
N VAL A 146 2.10 -5.78 -3.78
CA VAL A 146 2.65 -5.23 -5.04
C VAL A 146 2.34 -6.20 -6.17
N GLN A 147 1.62 -5.71 -7.16
CA GLN A 147 1.41 -6.38 -8.44
C GLN A 147 2.56 -5.99 -9.36
N THR A 148 3.26 -6.98 -9.93
CA THR A 148 4.38 -6.74 -10.84
C THR A 148 4.16 -7.50 -12.14
N ILE A 149 4.28 -6.77 -13.24
CA ILE A 149 4.17 -7.28 -14.61
C ILE A 149 5.52 -7.08 -15.27
N HIS A 150 6.09 -8.16 -15.81
CA HIS A 150 7.33 -8.13 -16.59
C HIS A 150 7.05 -8.54 -18.03
N LEU A 151 7.53 -7.75 -18.99
CA LEU A 151 7.32 -7.95 -20.42
C LEU A 151 8.62 -7.76 -21.18
N GLU A 152 8.96 -8.74 -22.01
CA GLU A 152 9.99 -8.59 -23.04
C GLU A 152 9.33 -8.15 -24.35
N LEU A 153 9.62 -6.93 -24.77
CA LEU A 153 9.04 -6.26 -25.92
C LEU A 153 9.94 -6.41 -27.16
N GLY A 154 9.29 -6.62 -28.30
CA GLY A 154 9.92 -6.74 -29.62
C GLY A 154 8.90 -6.57 -30.74
N GLU A 155 7.65 -6.96 -30.46
CA GLU A 155 6.47 -6.63 -31.24
C GLU A 155 5.41 -5.99 -30.33
N LYS A 156 4.36 -5.43 -30.95
CA LYS A 156 3.19 -4.89 -30.27
C LYS A 156 2.51 -5.97 -29.43
N ARG A 157 2.21 -5.67 -28.17
CA ARG A 157 1.50 -6.55 -27.23
C ARG A 157 0.23 -5.90 -26.73
N THR A 158 -0.77 -6.73 -26.44
CA THR A 158 -1.99 -6.33 -25.76
C THR A 158 -2.14 -7.14 -24.48
N MET A 159 -2.67 -6.51 -23.43
CA MET A 159 -2.95 -7.20 -22.17
C MET A 159 -4.09 -6.52 -21.42
N THR A 160 -4.68 -7.23 -20.46
CA THR A 160 -5.68 -6.67 -19.56
C THR A 160 -5.13 -6.66 -18.14
N ILE A 161 -5.25 -5.53 -17.47
CA ILE A 161 -4.96 -5.37 -16.05
C ILE A 161 -6.30 -5.20 -15.32
N ASN A 162 -6.57 -6.06 -14.34
CA ASN A 162 -7.76 -5.91 -13.50
C ASN A 162 -7.37 -5.21 -12.20
N ASN A 163 -7.82 -3.97 -12.03
CA ASN A 163 -7.64 -3.19 -10.82
C ASN A 163 -8.81 -3.44 -9.86
N LEU A 164 -8.58 -4.21 -8.80
CA LEU A 164 -9.59 -4.58 -7.80
C LEU A 164 -9.74 -3.54 -6.67
N SER A 165 -9.48 -2.26 -7.00
CA SER A 165 -9.63 -1.16 -6.05
C SER A 165 -11.07 -1.04 -5.53
N ASP A 166 -11.22 -0.80 -4.23
CA ASP A 166 -12.52 -0.48 -3.61
C ASP A 166 -12.89 1.00 -3.71
N ASP A 167 -11.95 1.82 -4.18
CA ASP A 167 -12.19 3.21 -4.55
C ASP A 167 -12.48 3.29 -6.06
N LEU A 168 -13.66 3.79 -6.41
CA LEU A 168 -14.13 3.87 -7.80
C LEU A 168 -13.62 5.12 -8.53
N ASP A 169 -13.26 6.16 -7.79
CA ASP A 169 -12.96 7.49 -8.34
C ASP A 169 -11.45 7.79 -8.39
N THR A 170 -10.63 6.93 -7.80
CA THR A 170 -9.17 7.09 -7.76
C THR A 170 -8.46 6.29 -8.85
N TYR A 171 -7.60 6.97 -9.61
CA TYR A 171 -6.68 6.34 -10.56
C TYR A 171 -5.40 5.87 -9.89
N ILE A 172 -4.89 4.72 -10.32
CA ILE A 172 -3.58 4.22 -9.90
C ILE A 172 -2.53 4.64 -10.92
N TYR A 173 -1.47 5.29 -10.43
CA TYR A 173 -0.27 5.58 -11.21
C TYR A 173 0.82 4.55 -10.87
N PRO A 174 1.09 3.59 -11.77
CA PRO A 174 2.09 2.55 -11.53
C PRO A 174 3.52 3.11 -11.62
N ASN A 175 4.45 2.43 -10.97
CA ASN A 175 5.87 2.58 -11.29
C ASN A 175 6.16 1.82 -12.59
N VAL A 176 6.80 2.48 -13.55
CA VAL A 176 7.19 1.92 -14.84
C VAL A 176 8.70 1.98 -14.97
N ILE A 177 9.34 0.85 -15.24
CA ILE A 177 10.76 0.75 -15.55
C ILE A 177 10.89 0.14 -16.94
N PHE A 178 11.52 0.85 -17.86
CA PHE A 178 11.74 0.39 -19.22
C PHE A 178 13.22 0.46 -19.59
N THR A 179 13.78 -0.67 -20.01
CA THR A 179 15.13 -0.77 -20.54
C THR A 179 15.06 -0.92 -22.05
N ASN A 180 15.41 0.13 -22.78
CA ASN A 180 15.40 0.14 -24.24
C ASN A 180 16.63 -0.55 -24.82
N THR A 181 16.47 -1.34 -25.90
CA THR A 181 17.59 -2.03 -26.56
C THR A 181 17.99 -1.41 -27.90
N LEU A 182 17.25 -0.43 -28.42
CA LEU A 182 17.52 0.22 -29.71
C LEU A 182 18.29 1.53 -29.56
N SER A 183 19.08 1.92 -30.56
CA SER A 183 19.83 3.20 -30.50
C SER A 183 18.97 4.46 -30.63
N SER A 184 17.72 4.32 -31.07
CA SER A 184 16.71 5.38 -31.17
C SER A 184 15.33 4.76 -30.93
N GLY A 185 15.16 4.17 -29.76
CA GLY A 185 13.96 3.44 -29.38
C GLY A 185 12.80 4.36 -29.02
N GLU A 186 11.60 3.80 -29.12
CA GLU A 186 10.36 4.41 -28.65
C GLU A 186 9.62 3.43 -27.75
N LEU A 187 8.87 3.96 -26.78
CA LEU A 187 7.94 3.21 -25.96
C LEU A 187 6.58 3.87 -26.04
N HIS A 188 5.58 3.08 -26.38
CA HIS A 188 4.18 3.46 -26.39
C HIS A 188 3.43 2.55 -25.44
N ILE A 189 2.68 3.14 -24.51
CA ILE A 189 1.76 2.43 -23.65
C ILE A 189 0.42 3.14 -23.70
N LYS A 190 -0.53 2.56 -24.41
CA LYS A 190 -1.92 3.03 -24.49
C LYS A 190 -2.81 2.24 -23.55
N ASN A 191 -3.54 2.93 -22.67
CA ASN A 191 -4.69 2.37 -21.98
C ASN A 191 -5.95 2.68 -22.80
N ASN A 192 -6.46 1.67 -23.51
CA ASN A 192 -7.65 1.79 -24.35
C ASN A 192 -8.92 2.05 -23.56
N THR A 193 -8.99 1.63 -22.29
CA THR A 193 -10.15 1.90 -21.42
C THR A 193 -10.28 3.41 -21.14
N LEU A 194 -9.16 4.13 -21.07
CA LEU A 194 -9.13 5.57 -20.77
C LEU A 194 -8.85 6.45 -21.99
N ASP A 195 -8.60 5.84 -23.16
CA ASP A 195 -8.14 6.50 -24.37
C ASP A 195 -6.93 7.43 -24.15
N GLU A 196 -5.98 6.98 -23.34
CA GLU A 196 -4.75 7.70 -23.01
C GLU A 196 -3.51 6.89 -23.35
N GLU A 197 -2.48 7.57 -23.84
CA GLU A 197 -1.24 6.97 -24.28
C GLU A 197 -0.04 7.72 -23.72
N LEU A 198 0.83 7.01 -23.03
CA LEU A 198 2.18 7.46 -22.69
C LEU A 198 3.10 7.17 -23.87
N VAL A 199 3.84 8.18 -24.31
CA VAL A 199 4.80 8.07 -25.43
C VAL A 199 6.17 8.58 -25.00
N LEU A 200 7.18 7.74 -25.15
CA LEU A 200 8.60 8.07 -24.99
C LEU A 200 9.33 7.85 -26.30
N LYS A 201 10.18 8.79 -26.70
CA LYS A 201 10.93 8.77 -27.97
C LYS A 201 12.42 8.97 -27.76
N ASN A 202 13.19 8.77 -28.83
CA ASN A 202 14.64 9.02 -28.88
C ASN A 202 15.38 8.40 -27.70
N LEU A 203 14.98 7.19 -27.31
CA LEU A 203 15.63 6.44 -26.24
C LEU A 203 16.93 5.85 -26.75
N ALA A 204 18.01 6.03 -26.00
CA ALA A 204 19.32 5.50 -26.34
C ALA A 204 19.39 3.99 -26.05
N ALA A 205 20.30 3.30 -26.72
CA ALA A 205 20.50 1.87 -26.48
C ALA A 205 20.96 1.62 -25.03
N ASN A 206 20.34 0.64 -24.37
CA ASN A 206 20.54 0.32 -22.96
C ASN A 206 20.27 1.50 -22.02
N GLU A 207 19.35 2.39 -22.40
CA GLU A 207 18.80 3.41 -21.50
C GLU A 207 17.71 2.80 -20.62
N ILE A 208 17.80 3.06 -19.31
CA ILE A 208 16.80 2.67 -18.33
C ILE A 208 16.01 3.91 -17.95
N VAL A 209 14.75 3.95 -18.38
CA VAL A 209 13.80 5.00 -18.01
C VAL A 209 12.95 4.51 -16.86
N THR A 210 12.81 5.33 -15.83
CA THR A 210 11.90 5.09 -14.71
C THR A 210 10.87 6.21 -14.63
N ILE A 211 9.61 5.83 -14.49
CA ILE A 211 8.50 6.71 -14.12
C ILE A 211 7.98 6.22 -12.78
N ASP A 212 8.05 7.05 -11.75
CA ASP A 212 7.53 6.67 -10.43
C ASP A 212 6.03 6.96 -10.28
N SER A 213 5.44 6.46 -9.20
CA SER A 213 4.02 6.69 -8.89
C SER A 213 3.66 8.16 -8.61
N ASN A 214 4.65 9.05 -8.44
CA ASN A 214 4.45 10.50 -8.32
C ASN A 214 4.51 11.21 -9.68
N GLN A 215 4.50 10.45 -10.79
CA GLN A 215 4.57 10.97 -12.15
C GLN A 215 5.90 11.68 -12.44
N ILE A 216 6.97 11.28 -11.76
CA ILE A 216 8.33 11.78 -12.03
C ILE A 216 9.02 10.81 -12.98
N ILE A 217 9.49 11.33 -14.12
CA ILE A 217 10.26 10.58 -15.10
C ILE A 217 11.76 10.92 -15.01
N TYR A 218 12.60 9.90 -15.01
CA TYR A 218 14.05 10.04 -15.01
C TYR A 218 14.72 8.88 -15.75
N SER A 219 15.99 9.07 -16.10
CA SER A 219 16.80 8.12 -16.84
C SER A 219 18.09 7.82 -16.08
N ASP A 220 18.65 6.63 -16.27
CA ASP A 220 20.00 6.28 -15.78
C ASP A 220 21.10 7.09 -16.49
N LYS A 221 20.79 7.74 -17.62
CA LYS A 221 21.71 8.61 -18.34
C LYS A 221 21.72 10.02 -17.71
N PRO A 222 22.86 10.48 -17.16
CA PRO A 222 22.92 11.69 -16.33
C PRO A 222 22.56 13.00 -17.07
N ASN A 223 22.62 13.02 -18.40
CA ASN A 223 22.33 14.20 -19.23
C ASN A 223 21.02 14.07 -20.02
N LYS A 224 20.21 13.03 -19.78
CA LYS A 224 18.93 12.89 -20.49
C LYS A 224 17.96 13.96 -19.98
N ILE A 225 17.48 14.75 -20.91
CA ILE A 225 16.36 15.68 -20.72
C ILE A 225 15.26 15.18 -21.65
N PHE A 226 14.10 14.84 -21.10
CA PHE A 226 13.01 14.29 -21.90
C PHE A 226 12.44 15.36 -22.85
N GLY A 227 12.06 16.55 -22.37
CA GLY A 227 11.54 17.60 -23.26
C GLY A 227 10.45 17.06 -24.19
N GLU A 228 10.61 17.21 -25.50
CA GLU A 228 9.67 16.70 -26.51
C GLU A 228 9.72 15.17 -26.70
N ASP A 229 10.71 14.48 -26.13
CA ASP A 229 10.81 13.03 -26.15
C ASP A 229 9.76 12.36 -25.26
N CYS A 230 9.08 13.10 -24.38
CA CYS A 230 7.96 12.61 -23.58
C CYS A 230 6.71 13.47 -23.83
N ASN A 231 5.56 12.83 -24.00
CA ASN A 231 4.30 13.56 -24.17
C ASN A 231 3.66 14.01 -22.84
N TYR A 232 4.26 13.68 -21.70
CA TYR A 232 3.80 13.99 -20.34
C TYR A 232 2.36 13.55 -20.04
N LYS A 233 1.89 12.50 -20.73
CA LYS A 233 0.70 11.74 -20.35
C LYS A 233 1.16 10.53 -19.55
N TRP A 234 0.57 10.33 -18.38
CA TRP A 234 0.99 9.27 -17.47
C TRP A 234 0.12 8.04 -17.63
N LEU A 235 0.73 6.86 -17.65
CA LEU A 235 -0.01 5.61 -17.54
C LEU A 235 -0.79 5.63 -16.23
N ARG A 236 -2.09 5.31 -16.31
CA ARG A 236 -2.94 5.18 -15.14
C ARG A 236 -4.00 4.09 -15.34
N PHE A 237 -4.46 3.51 -14.24
CA PHE A 237 -5.49 2.48 -14.23
C PHE A 237 -6.74 2.99 -13.50
N ALA A 238 -7.90 2.85 -14.14
CA ALA A 238 -9.19 2.99 -13.47
C ALA A 238 -9.51 1.71 -12.69
N THR A 239 -10.51 1.76 -11.83
CA THR A 239 -11.04 0.55 -11.18
C THR A 239 -11.71 -0.37 -12.20
N GLY A 240 -11.49 -1.68 -12.07
CA GLY A 240 -11.91 -2.70 -13.02
C GLY A 240 -10.90 -2.97 -14.14
N GLU A 241 -11.39 -3.35 -15.31
CA GLU A 241 -10.56 -3.82 -16.43
C GLU A 241 -9.93 -2.67 -17.23
N ASN A 242 -8.61 -2.69 -17.31
CA ASN A 242 -7.79 -1.75 -18.09
C ASN A 242 -7.13 -2.50 -19.24
N GLN A 243 -7.57 -2.21 -20.46
CA GLN A 243 -7.03 -2.84 -21.66
C GLN A 243 -5.82 -2.05 -22.16
N LEU A 244 -4.64 -2.64 -22.05
CA LEU A 244 -3.40 -2.01 -22.48
C LEU A 244 -2.95 -2.51 -23.85
N GLU A 245 -2.40 -1.58 -24.62
CA GLU A 245 -1.69 -1.81 -25.86
C GLU A 245 -0.29 -1.20 -25.73
N ILE A 246 0.74 -2.04 -25.88
CA ILE A 246 2.13 -1.70 -25.59
C ILE A 246 2.98 -1.99 -26.81
N SER A 247 3.81 -1.05 -27.23
CA SER A 247 4.83 -1.28 -28.25
C SER A 247 6.14 -0.60 -27.91
N GLY A 248 7.23 -1.30 -28.24
CA GLY A 248 8.60 -0.87 -27.99
C GLY A 248 9.53 -2.07 -28.17
N THR A 249 10.83 -1.88 -27.96
CA THR A 249 11.80 -2.97 -28.03
C THR A 249 12.73 -2.89 -26.83
N GLY A 250 12.69 -3.92 -25.98
CA GLY A 250 13.40 -3.96 -24.71
C GLY A 250 12.59 -4.59 -23.58
N SER A 251 13.02 -4.40 -22.34
CA SER A 251 12.37 -5.00 -21.16
C SER A 251 11.56 -3.96 -20.39
N LEU A 252 10.28 -4.27 -20.12
CA LEU A 252 9.33 -3.40 -19.43
C LEU A 252 8.87 -4.06 -18.13
N THR A 253 8.95 -3.32 -17.03
CA THR A 253 8.39 -3.70 -15.74
C THR A 253 7.37 -2.65 -15.30
N ILE A 254 6.15 -3.08 -15.00
CA ILE A 254 5.09 -2.24 -14.43
C ILE A 254 4.79 -2.78 -13.04
N SER A 255 4.84 -1.94 -12.02
CA SER A 255 4.52 -2.34 -10.64
C SER A 255 3.59 -1.35 -9.96
N TYR A 256 2.58 -1.87 -9.24
CA TYR A 256 1.56 -1.05 -8.62
C TYR A 256 0.93 -1.72 -7.41
N ARG A 257 0.24 -0.90 -6.61
CA ARG A 257 -0.67 -1.34 -5.55
C ARG A 257 -2.00 -0.63 -5.77
N TYR A 258 -3.10 -1.31 -5.48
CA TYR A 258 -4.42 -0.70 -5.49
C TYR A 258 -4.95 -0.51 -4.07
N PRO A 259 -5.73 0.56 -3.81
CA PRO A 259 -6.32 0.79 -2.51
C PRO A 259 -7.43 -0.22 -2.24
N ILE A 260 -7.49 -0.72 -1.02
CA ILE A 260 -8.53 -1.65 -0.57
C ILE A 260 -9.11 -1.14 0.75
N LYS A 261 -10.40 -1.37 0.95
CA LYS A 261 -11.08 -1.13 2.23
C LYS A 261 -10.89 -2.37 3.08
N VAL A 262 -10.39 -2.16 4.30
CA VAL A 262 -10.18 -3.22 5.28
C VAL A 262 -11.01 -2.95 6.51
N GLY A 263 -11.49 -4.02 7.13
CA GLY A 263 -12.29 -3.97 8.33
C GLY A 263 -12.34 -5.35 8.99
N ASN A 264 -12.69 -5.40 10.27
CA ASN A 264 -12.79 -6.65 11.05
C ASN A 264 -13.71 -7.70 10.41
N THR A 265 -14.71 -7.27 9.63
CA THR A 265 -15.65 -8.15 8.90
C THR A 265 -15.17 -8.56 7.51
N LEU A 266 -14.05 -7.99 7.04
CA LEU A 266 -13.49 -8.19 5.70
C LEU A 266 -12.22 -9.04 5.71
N VAL A 267 -11.80 -9.52 6.88
CA VAL A 267 -10.69 -10.48 7.02
C VAL A 267 -11.28 -11.90 6.98
N ASP A 268 -10.82 -12.74 6.05
CA ASP A 268 -11.26 -14.12 5.98
C ASP A 268 -10.85 -14.86 7.27
N ARG A 269 -11.80 -15.56 7.90
CA ARG A 269 -11.54 -16.28 9.16
C ARG A 269 -10.42 -17.32 9.02
N GLU A 270 -10.25 -17.89 7.83
CA GLU A 270 -9.17 -18.83 7.53
C GLU A 270 -7.78 -18.18 7.58
N ASP A 271 -7.68 -16.87 7.35
CA ASP A 271 -6.41 -16.11 7.43
C ASP A 271 -6.02 -15.72 8.86
N ILE A 272 -6.94 -15.87 9.83
CA ILE A 272 -6.73 -15.53 11.24
C ILE A 272 -6.26 -16.74 12.06
N VAL A 273 -6.71 -17.95 11.70
CA VAL A 273 -6.43 -19.17 12.45
C VAL A 273 -5.23 -19.89 11.83
N GLY A 274 -4.01 -19.47 12.19
CA GLY A 274 -2.87 -20.37 12.07
C GLY A 274 -3.04 -21.51 13.06
N GLU A 275 -2.91 -22.76 12.62
CA GLU A 275 -2.97 -23.96 13.47
C GLU A 275 -2.17 -23.71 14.76
N CYS A 276 -2.88 -23.67 15.89
CA CYS A 276 -2.26 -23.76 17.20
C CYS A 276 -1.86 -25.22 17.41
N ASP A 277 -0.61 -25.54 17.07
CA ASP A 277 0.09 -26.72 17.59
C ASP A 277 0.83 -26.39 18.89
#